data_AF-A0A9X3K2D6-F1
#
_entry.id   AF-A0A9X3K2D6-F1
#
_cell.length_a   1.000
_cell.length_b   1.000
_cell.length_c   1.000
_cell.angle_alpha   90.00
_cell.angle_beta   90.00
_cell.angle_gamma   90.00
#
_symmetry.space_group_name_H-M   'P 1'
#
loop_
_entity.id
_entity.type
_entity.pdbx_description
1 polymer ?
#
loop_
_entity_poly.entity_id
_entity_poly.type
_entity_poly.pdbx_seq_one_letter_code
_entity_poly.pdbx_strand_id
1 'polypeptide(L)'
;MNAAHALLSSLCREPDRARQRLLRGKVGQLSSFRHLDLVEVLRHNPFFELDPVDIGNIDSALDDPHPEWELLRNRQAAARSDGWRIGIFAMPKSGSSFASAAISSALGLRSFGLTSGAADTGSTASFFGINGREQELDELAIILQTLRGQGSWIAQHHTCFTPYFGLQLRFFGIRPVMMVRNIFDAIVSMDDMIVAWRKTGDWWGDPYSLPLDYHERERDLRLAILCQEFGIWLINFHLSWMRGLRLGLVDPLVLSYEEDILVPDRFVARVGEHFSMDDAQRDRLRGYVAAPDRNATRFNKGVAGRGNDIPEADRHRLIDHARLFADELGNVGMTRLFGAL
;
A
#
# COMPACT_ATOMS: atom_id res chain seq x y z
N MET A 1 22.55 -24.66 -26.43
CA MET A 1 21.81 -23.44 -26.06
C MET A 1 22.83 -22.29 -26.01
N ASN A 2 22.65 -21.20 -26.76
CA ASN A 2 23.62 -20.10 -26.83
C ASN A 2 23.85 -19.51 -25.41
N ALA A 3 25.10 -19.25 -25.03
CA ALA A 3 25.45 -18.64 -23.74
C ALA A 3 24.69 -17.32 -23.48
N ALA A 4 24.42 -16.54 -24.54
CA ALA A 4 23.57 -15.35 -24.47
C ALA A 4 22.14 -15.67 -24.02
N HIS A 5 21.53 -16.70 -24.60
CA HIS A 5 20.17 -17.12 -24.26
C HIS A 5 20.07 -17.60 -22.81
N ALA A 6 21.07 -18.34 -22.31
CA ALA A 6 21.09 -18.80 -20.93
C ALA A 6 21.19 -17.63 -19.92
N LEU A 7 22.01 -16.62 -20.24
CA LEU A 7 22.14 -15.42 -19.41
C LEU A 7 20.90 -14.52 -19.44
N LEU A 8 20.31 -14.30 -20.62
CA LEU A 8 19.03 -13.59 -20.76
C LEU A 8 17.91 -14.30 -20.00
N SER A 9 17.79 -15.63 -20.13
CA SER A 9 16.82 -16.40 -19.35
C SER A 9 17.05 -16.32 -17.84
N SER A 10 18.29 -16.11 -17.39
CA SER A 10 18.60 -15.90 -15.98
C SER A 10 18.14 -14.52 -15.52
N LEU A 11 18.36 -13.47 -16.34
CA LEU A 11 17.85 -12.12 -16.07
C LEU A 11 16.32 -12.09 -15.95
N CYS A 12 15.61 -12.85 -16.79
CA CYS A 12 14.15 -12.94 -16.74
C CYS A 12 13.60 -13.48 -15.40
N ARG A 13 14.41 -14.24 -14.64
CA ARG A 13 13.99 -14.91 -13.40
C ARG A 13 14.58 -14.30 -12.15
N GLU A 14 15.44 -13.29 -12.29
CA GLU A 14 16.18 -12.71 -11.18
C GLU A 14 15.48 -11.45 -10.64
N PRO A 15 14.85 -11.49 -9.46
CA PRO A 15 14.22 -10.32 -8.86
C PRO A 15 15.21 -9.40 -8.13
N ASP A 16 16.42 -9.87 -7.81
CA ASP A 16 17.40 -9.06 -7.07
C ASP A 16 18.15 -8.08 -7.98
N ARG A 17 18.10 -6.78 -7.65
CA ARG A 17 18.76 -5.71 -8.42
C ARG A 17 20.28 -5.89 -8.51
N ALA A 18 20.95 -6.29 -7.44
CA ALA A 18 22.41 -6.42 -7.46
C ALA A 18 22.83 -7.57 -8.39
N ARG A 19 22.10 -8.69 -8.34
CA ARG A 19 22.31 -9.83 -9.22
C ARG A 19 21.90 -9.56 -10.66
N GLN A 20 20.82 -8.82 -10.90
CA GLN A 20 20.46 -8.32 -12.24
C GLN A 20 21.60 -7.51 -12.86
N ARG A 21 22.20 -6.56 -12.11
CA ARG A 21 23.34 -5.76 -12.59
C ARG A 21 24.55 -6.63 -12.95
N LEU A 22 24.87 -7.61 -12.11
CA LEU A 22 25.96 -8.55 -12.37
C LEU A 22 25.71 -9.37 -13.66
N LEU A 23 24.50 -9.94 -13.79
CA LEU A 23 24.12 -10.72 -14.97
C LEU A 23 24.11 -9.85 -16.23
N ARG A 24 23.63 -8.60 -16.14
CA ARG A 24 23.64 -7.64 -17.24
C ARG A 24 25.06 -7.32 -17.70
N GLY A 25 25.99 -7.09 -16.77
CA GLY A 25 27.41 -6.88 -17.10
C GLY A 25 28.01 -8.03 -17.89
N LYS A 26 27.60 -9.28 -17.61
CA LYS A 26 28.02 -10.46 -18.38
C LYS A 26 27.36 -10.52 -19.75
N VAL A 27 26.08 -10.15 -19.86
CA VAL A 27 25.35 -10.11 -21.14
C VAL A 27 25.97 -9.07 -22.09
N GLY A 28 26.29 -7.88 -21.59
CA GLY A 28 26.89 -6.80 -22.41
C GLY A 28 28.28 -7.12 -22.97
N GLN A 29 28.96 -8.16 -22.47
CA GLN A 29 30.25 -8.63 -22.98
C GLN A 29 30.10 -9.61 -24.17
N LEU A 30 28.87 -10.02 -24.52
CA LEU A 30 28.63 -10.99 -25.57
C LEU A 30 28.48 -10.31 -26.93
N SER A 31 29.21 -10.82 -27.92
CA SER A 31 29.18 -10.30 -29.30
C SER A 31 27.82 -10.47 -30.00
N SER A 32 26.94 -11.34 -29.50
CA SER A 32 25.60 -11.56 -30.06
C SER A 32 24.50 -10.73 -29.39
N PHE A 33 24.83 -9.93 -28.38
CA PHE A 33 23.84 -9.17 -27.61
C PHE A 33 23.27 -8.01 -28.42
N ARG A 34 21.94 -7.88 -28.44
CA ARG A 34 21.23 -6.75 -29.03
C ARG A 34 20.44 -6.02 -27.96
N HIS A 35 20.39 -4.70 -28.02
CA HIS A 35 19.60 -3.90 -27.08
C HIS A 35 18.09 -4.24 -27.12
N LEU A 36 17.57 -4.68 -28.28
CA LEU A 36 16.20 -5.19 -28.41
C LEU A 36 15.96 -6.46 -27.59
N ASP A 37 17.00 -7.25 -27.27
CA ASP A 37 16.86 -8.42 -26.38
C ASP A 37 16.48 -7.98 -24.95
N LEU A 38 16.81 -6.76 -24.52
CA LEU A 38 16.40 -6.22 -23.22
C LEU A 38 14.90 -5.90 -23.16
N VAL A 39 14.28 -5.53 -24.28
CA VAL A 39 12.83 -5.32 -24.34
C VAL A 39 12.12 -6.66 -24.06
N GLU A 40 12.65 -7.75 -24.61
CA GLU A 40 12.13 -9.09 -24.33
C GLU A 40 12.36 -9.47 -22.86
N VAL A 41 13.53 -9.17 -22.29
CA VAL A 41 13.78 -9.38 -20.85
C VAL A 41 12.76 -8.62 -19.99
N LEU A 42 12.41 -7.38 -20.34
CA LEU A 42 11.41 -6.59 -19.62
C LEU A 42 10.01 -7.21 -19.65
N ARG A 43 9.63 -7.86 -20.76
CA ARG A 43 8.34 -8.58 -20.85
C ARG A 43 8.28 -9.78 -19.90
N HIS A 44 9.40 -10.47 -19.71
CA HIS A 44 9.48 -11.63 -18.82
C HIS A 44 9.80 -11.27 -17.37
N ASN A 45 10.48 -10.14 -17.15
CA ASN A 45 10.80 -9.59 -15.85
C ASN A 45 10.40 -8.11 -15.80
N PRO A 46 9.18 -7.81 -15.35
CA PRO A 46 8.75 -6.42 -15.25
C PRO A 46 9.65 -5.63 -14.30
N PHE A 47 10.33 -6.23 -13.33
CA PHE A 47 11.15 -5.46 -12.38
C PHE A 47 12.61 -5.28 -12.83
N PHE A 48 12.95 -5.64 -14.07
CA PHE A 48 14.27 -5.39 -14.62
C PHE A 48 14.49 -3.89 -14.87
N GLU A 49 15.65 -3.39 -14.44
CA GLU A 49 15.99 -1.98 -14.54
C GLU A 49 16.82 -1.68 -15.79
N LEU A 50 16.29 -0.76 -16.58
CA LEU A 50 17.01 0.11 -17.48
C LEU A 50 18.23 0.73 -16.76
N ASP A 51 19.36 1.00 -17.42
CA ASP A 51 20.11 2.24 -17.14
C ASP A 51 19.85 3.32 -18.22
N PRO A 52 20.31 4.57 -18.07
CA PRO A 52 20.09 5.61 -19.08
C PRO A 52 20.76 5.29 -20.43
N VAL A 53 21.88 4.56 -20.42
CA VAL A 53 22.62 4.19 -21.64
C VAL A 53 21.82 3.17 -22.45
N ASP A 54 21.25 2.16 -21.78
CA ASP A 54 20.35 1.18 -22.42
C ASP A 54 19.16 1.87 -23.08
N ILE A 55 18.52 2.80 -22.37
CA ILE A 55 17.37 3.53 -22.92
C ILE A 55 17.80 4.30 -24.17
N GLY A 56 18.92 5.04 -24.13
CA GLY A 56 19.42 5.78 -25.29
C GLY A 56 19.79 4.87 -26.47
N ASN A 57 20.36 3.70 -26.20
CA ASN A 57 20.73 2.73 -27.23
C ASN A 57 19.48 2.06 -27.84
N ILE A 58 18.45 1.76 -27.05
CA ILE A 58 17.17 1.25 -27.55
C ILE A 58 16.44 2.32 -28.35
N ASP A 59 16.36 3.56 -27.83
CA ASP A 59 15.77 4.72 -28.52
C ASP A 59 16.42 4.93 -29.89
N SER A 60 17.74 4.78 -29.99
CA SER A 60 18.48 4.93 -31.25
C SER A 60 18.35 3.74 -32.20
N ALA A 61 17.98 2.56 -31.68
CA ALA A 61 17.82 1.34 -32.46
C ALA A 61 16.39 1.13 -32.99
N LEU A 62 15.43 1.94 -32.52
CA LEU A 62 14.04 1.91 -32.96
C LEU A 62 13.78 3.08 -33.92
N ASP A 63 13.52 2.76 -35.19
CA ASP A 63 13.23 3.77 -36.23
C ASP A 63 11.89 4.51 -35.97
N ASP A 64 10.92 3.83 -35.36
CA ASP A 64 9.64 4.37 -34.89
C ASP A 64 9.28 3.68 -33.57
N PRO A 65 9.26 4.38 -32.41
CA PRO A 65 9.08 3.75 -31.12
C PRO A 65 7.65 3.20 -31.00
N HIS A 66 7.55 1.87 -31.02
CA HIS A 66 6.30 1.16 -30.76
C HIS A 66 5.67 1.60 -29.42
N PRO A 67 4.33 1.74 -29.30
CA PRO A 67 3.67 2.21 -28.07
C PRO A 67 4.05 1.44 -26.79
N GLU A 68 4.39 0.16 -26.94
CA GLU A 68 4.90 -0.66 -25.83
C GLU A 68 6.25 -0.14 -25.29
N TRP A 69 7.17 0.26 -26.18
CA TRP A 69 8.43 0.84 -25.76
C TRP A 69 8.22 2.15 -25.03
N GLU A 70 7.32 3.01 -25.51
CA GLU A 70 6.98 4.26 -24.80
C GLU A 70 6.43 4.00 -23.40
N LEU A 71 5.59 2.98 -23.22
CA LEU A 71 5.12 2.59 -21.89
C LEU A 71 6.28 2.11 -21.00
N LEU A 72 7.14 1.23 -21.51
CA LEU A 72 8.31 0.72 -20.78
C LEU A 72 9.30 1.84 -20.43
N ARG A 73 9.53 2.78 -21.34
CA ARG A 73 10.39 3.94 -21.16
C ARG A 73 9.86 4.86 -20.07
N ASN A 74 8.58 5.21 -20.11
CA ASN A 74 7.92 6.01 -19.07
C ASN A 74 7.94 5.31 -17.72
N ARG A 75 7.77 4.00 -17.71
CA ARG A 75 7.88 3.17 -16.51
C ARG A 75 9.27 3.25 -15.87
N GLN A 76 10.34 3.15 -16.68
CA GLN A 76 11.72 3.33 -16.20
C GLN A 76 11.97 4.76 -15.71
N ALA A 77 11.44 5.78 -16.41
CA ALA A 77 11.54 7.17 -15.98
C ALA A 77 10.86 7.41 -14.62
N ALA A 78 9.66 6.87 -14.42
CA ALA A 78 8.95 6.93 -13.14
C ALA A 78 9.73 6.20 -12.03
N ALA A 79 10.28 5.02 -12.30
CA ALA A 79 11.07 4.27 -11.32
C ALA A 79 12.28 5.06 -10.81
N ARG A 80 12.95 5.79 -11.71
CA ARG A 80 14.14 6.61 -11.41
C ARG A 80 13.84 8.03 -10.96
N SER A 81 12.58 8.46 -10.93
CA SER A 81 12.24 9.82 -10.54
C SER A 81 12.69 10.10 -9.10
N ASP A 82 13.35 11.24 -8.91
CA ASP A 82 13.71 11.72 -7.58
C ASP A 82 12.45 12.21 -6.85
N GLY A 83 12.38 12.00 -5.53
CA GLY A 83 11.27 12.48 -4.72
C GLY A 83 10.77 11.50 -3.67
N TRP A 84 9.83 12.00 -2.86
CA TRP A 84 9.18 11.23 -1.82
C TRP A 84 7.96 10.51 -2.38
N ARG A 85 8.03 9.19 -2.50
CA ARG A 85 6.91 8.34 -2.91
C ARG A 85 6.48 7.55 -1.70
N ILE A 86 5.41 7.95 -1.02
CA ILE A 86 4.99 7.35 0.26
C ILE A 86 3.67 6.60 0.06
N GLY A 87 3.64 5.33 0.46
CA GLY A 87 2.42 4.53 0.46
C GLY A 87 1.97 4.24 1.89
N ILE A 88 0.80 4.74 2.29
CA ILE A 88 0.13 4.38 3.54
C ILE A 88 -0.74 3.16 3.30
N PHE A 89 -0.27 2.00 3.73
CA PHE A 89 -0.98 0.73 3.62
C PHE A 89 -1.59 0.37 4.96
N ALA A 90 -2.91 0.36 5.03
CA ALA A 90 -3.59 0.39 6.31
C ALA A 90 -4.66 -0.66 6.42
N MET A 91 -4.84 -1.17 7.64
CA MET A 91 -6.14 -1.68 8.04
C MET A 91 -7.17 -0.54 7.94
N PRO A 92 -8.33 -0.76 7.32
CA PRO A 92 -9.41 0.20 7.37
C PRO A 92 -9.72 0.57 8.83
N LYS A 93 -9.94 1.87 9.05
CA LYS A 93 -10.21 2.46 10.37
C LYS A 93 -9.04 2.45 11.35
N SER A 94 -7.79 2.30 10.89
CA SER A 94 -6.58 2.41 11.72
C SER A 94 -6.03 3.83 11.90
N GLY A 95 -6.76 4.87 11.53
CA GLY A 95 -6.25 6.25 11.53
C GLY A 95 -5.41 6.62 10.31
N SER A 96 -5.53 5.86 9.21
CA SER A 96 -4.78 6.08 7.96
C SER A 96 -4.99 7.45 7.33
N SER A 97 -6.21 7.98 7.36
CA SER A 97 -6.49 9.31 6.82
C SER A 97 -5.82 10.42 7.63
N PHE A 98 -5.74 10.27 8.95
CA PHE A 98 -4.99 11.18 9.82
C PHE A 98 -3.49 11.11 9.51
N ALA A 99 -2.89 9.91 9.48
CA ALA A 99 -1.47 9.76 9.22
C ALA A 99 -1.09 10.27 7.83
N SER A 100 -1.89 9.94 6.81
CA SER A 100 -1.70 10.41 5.44
C SER A 100 -1.72 11.93 5.39
N ALA A 101 -2.75 12.58 5.94
CA ALA A 101 -2.85 14.04 5.94
C ALA A 101 -1.73 14.72 6.74
N ALA A 102 -1.33 14.17 7.89
CA ALA A 102 -0.25 14.69 8.71
C ALA A 102 1.10 14.63 7.98
N ILE A 103 1.43 13.47 7.38
CA ILE A 103 2.67 13.29 6.61
C ILE A 103 2.65 14.16 5.35
N SER A 104 1.51 14.22 4.65
CA SER A 104 1.31 15.08 3.48
C SER A 104 1.56 16.54 3.81
N SER A 105 1.01 17.03 4.92
CA SER A 105 1.19 18.40 5.40
C SER A 105 2.64 18.69 5.80
N ALA A 106 3.27 17.78 6.54
CA ALA A 106 4.66 17.94 6.99
C ALA A 106 5.65 18.01 5.81
N LEU A 107 5.48 17.13 4.82
CA LEU A 107 6.39 17.02 3.68
C LEU A 107 5.97 17.83 2.45
N GLY A 108 4.82 18.50 2.48
CA GLY A 108 4.30 19.25 1.34
C GLY A 108 3.93 18.36 0.15
N LEU A 109 3.49 17.13 0.42
CA LEU A 109 3.13 16.15 -0.62
C LEU A 109 1.69 16.33 -1.06
N ARG A 110 1.42 15.92 -2.29
CA ARG A 110 0.05 15.76 -2.81
C ARG A 110 -0.43 14.33 -2.58
N SER A 111 -1.69 14.20 -2.19
CA SER A 111 -2.36 12.91 -2.06
C SER A 111 -2.93 12.49 -3.41
N PHE A 112 -2.75 11.23 -3.79
CA PHE A 112 -3.37 10.63 -4.97
C PHE A 112 -3.88 9.22 -4.66
N GLY A 113 -4.93 8.78 -5.36
CA GLY A 113 -5.27 7.37 -5.47
C GLY A 113 -4.40 6.67 -6.54
N LEU A 114 -3.88 5.48 -6.22
CA LEU A 114 -3.11 4.66 -7.18
C LEU A 114 -3.82 3.37 -7.59
N THR A 115 -5.13 3.26 -7.35
CA THR A 115 -5.92 2.09 -7.74
C THR A 115 -6.42 2.15 -9.18
N SER A 116 -6.29 3.32 -9.82
CA SER A 116 -6.69 3.55 -11.22
C SER A 116 -5.97 4.77 -11.80
N GLY A 117 -5.66 4.71 -13.10
CA GLY A 117 -5.19 5.86 -13.87
C GLY A 117 -6.26 6.94 -14.14
N ALA A 118 -7.53 6.70 -13.79
CA ALA A 118 -8.60 7.70 -13.92
C ALA A 118 -8.35 8.90 -12.99
N ALA A 119 -8.66 10.11 -13.45
CA ALA A 119 -8.42 11.33 -12.69
C ALA A 119 -9.13 11.30 -11.33
N ASP A 120 -8.37 11.66 -10.30
CA ASP A 120 -8.75 11.65 -8.89
C ASP A 120 -9.90 12.62 -8.59
N THR A 121 -11.12 12.14 -8.78
CA THR A 121 -12.28 12.64 -8.05
C THR A 121 -12.96 11.42 -7.46
N GLY A 122 -12.99 11.31 -6.13
CA GLY A 122 -13.46 10.12 -5.41
C GLY A 122 -14.88 9.65 -5.79
N SER A 123 -15.69 10.52 -6.41
CA SER A 123 -16.97 10.15 -7.04
C SER A 123 -16.79 9.35 -8.34
N THR A 124 -15.89 9.77 -9.23
CA THR A 124 -15.67 9.13 -10.53
C THR A 124 -15.12 7.72 -10.39
N ALA A 125 -14.15 7.50 -9.51
CA ALA A 125 -13.62 6.16 -9.25
C ALA A 125 -14.70 5.21 -8.69
N SER A 126 -15.57 5.73 -7.82
CA SER A 126 -16.72 4.99 -7.29
C SER A 126 -17.73 4.62 -8.37
N PHE A 127 -18.01 5.52 -9.31
CA PHE A 127 -18.89 5.25 -10.46
C PHE A 127 -18.35 4.15 -11.39
N PHE A 128 -17.03 4.01 -11.48
CA PHE A 128 -16.39 2.91 -12.22
C PHE A 128 -16.32 1.59 -11.42
N GLY A 129 -16.93 1.52 -10.24
CA GLY A 129 -17.00 0.30 -9.43
C GLY A 129 -15.68 -0.08 -8.77
N ILE A 130 -14.76 0.87 -8.56
CA ILE A 130 -13.45 0.59 -7.95
C ILE A 130 -13.59 0.19 -6.46
N ASN A 131 -14.67 0.59 -5.79
CA ASN A 131 -14.85 0.40 -4.35
C ASN A 131 -14.81 -1.07 -3.89
N GLY A 132 -15.29 -2.00 -4.71
CA GLY A 132 -15.29 -3.43 -4.39
C GLY A 132 -13.99 -4.16 -4.71
N ARG A 133 -12.97 -3.46 -5.23
CA ARG A 133 -11.67 -4.06 -5.52
C ARG A 133 -10.77 -4.02 -4.29
N GLU A 134 -9.98 -5.07 -4.11
CA GLU A 134 -8.76 -4.98 -3.32
C GLU A 134 -7.96 -3.79 -3.86
N GLN A 135 -7.56 -2.84 -3.01
CA GLN A 135 -6.96 -1.57 -3.44
C GLN A 135 -5.49 -1.73 -3.88
N GLU A 136 -5.21 -2.79 -4.64
CA GLU A 136 -3.94 -3.06 -5.28
C GLU A 136 -3.52 -1.88 -6.16
N LEU A 137 -2.21 -1.67 -6.29
CA LEU A 137 -1.69 -0.56 -7.07
C LEU A 137 -1.80 -0.86 -8.57
N ASP A 138 -2.39 0.07 -9.30
CA ASP A 138 -2.33 0.15 -10.74
C ASP A 138 -0.98 0.77 -11.15
N GLU A 139 -0.17 0.01 -11.88
CA GLU A 139 1.14 0.46 -12.33
C GLU A 139 1.04 1.71 -13.22
N LEU A 140 0.03 1.81 -14.08
CA LEU A 140 -0.19 2.98 -14.90
C LEU A 140 -0.49 4.21 -14.03
N ALA A 141 -1.26 4.02 -12.95
CA ALA A 141 -1.52 5.10 -12.00
C ALA A 141 -0.22 5.58 -11.33
N ILE A 142 0.64 4.65 -10.88
CA ILE A 142 1.96 5.00 -10.32
C ILE A 142 2.78 5.82 -11.32
N ILE A 143 2.87 5.37 -12.58
CA ILE A 143 3.63 6.06 -13.63
C ILE A 143 3.09 7.47 -13.83
N LEU A 144 1.77 7.60 -14.04
CA LEU A 144 1.13 8.88 -14.29
C LEU A 144 1.32 9.86 -13.12
N GLN A 145 1.09 9.42 -11.88
CA GLN A 145 1.21 10.32 -10.72
C GLN A 145 2.67 10.66 -10.41
N THR A 146 3.60 9.75 -10.65
CA THR A 146 5.03 10.03 -10.48
C THR A 146 5.51 11.06 -11.49
N LEU A 147 5.16 10.90 -12.77
CA LEU A 147 5.58 11.82 -13.82
C LEU A 147 4.88 13.20 -13.70
N ARG A 148 3.60 13.24 -13.30
CA ARG A 148 2.84 14.50 -13.08
C ARG A 148 3.23 15.20 -11.78
N GLY A 149 3.47 14.45 -10.73
CA GLY A 149 3.77 14.93 -9.38
C GLY A 149 5.23 15.31 -9.15
N GLN A 150 6.03 15.45 -10.22
CA GLN A 150 7.46 15.72 -10.13
C GLN A 150 8.18 14.73 -9.19
N GLY A 151 7.77 13.46 -9.25
CA GLY A 151 8.34 12.37 -8.46
C GLY A 151 7.93 12.31 -6.99
N SER A 152 7.15 13.27 -6.46
CA SER A 152 6.79 13.31 -5.04
C SER A 152 5.28 13.26 -4.80
N TRP A 153 4.83 12.27 -4.01
CA TRP A 153 3.42 12.06 -3.67
C TRP A 153 3.25 11.16 -2.43
N ILE A 154 2.04 11.19 -1.87
CA ILE A 154 1.55 10.23 -0.89
C ILE A 154 0.28 9.57 -1.41
N ALA A 155 0.11 8.28 -1.12
CA ALA A 155 -1.10 7.54 -1.46
C ALA A 155 -1.54 6.65 -0.30
N GLN A 156 -2.85 6.47 -0.12
CA GLN A 156 -3.41 5.63 0.93
C GLN A 156 -4.17 4.45 0.32
N HIS A 157 -3.88 3.24 0.79
CA HIS A 157 -4.43 1.99 0.25
C HIS A 157 -4.80 1.01 1.36
N HIS A 158 -5.84 0.22 1.10
CA HIS A 158 -6.26 -0.93 1.89
C HIS A 158 -6.05 -2.19 1.06
N THR A 159 -4.84 -2.73 1.10
CA THR A 159 -4.47 -3.93 0.32
C THR A 159 -3.55 -4.86 1.10
N CYS A 160 -3.81 -6.17 1.00
CA CYS A 160 -2.93 -7.21 1.49
C CYS A 160 -1.61 -7.24 0.73
N PHE A 161 -0.55 -7.71 1.38
CA PHE A 161 0.75 -7.79 0.76
C PHE A 161 0.90 -9.02 -0.14
N THR A 162 1.51 -8.85 -1.30
CA THR A 162 1.98 -9.97 -2.16
C THR A 162 3.43 -9.75 -2.55
N PRO A 163 4.19 -10.81 -2.89
CA PRO A 163 5.57 -10.63 -3.37
C PRO A 163 5.67 -9.72 -4.61
N TYR A 164 4.72 -9.82 -5.54
CA TYR A 164 4.65 -8.95 -6.71
C TYR A 164 4.52 -7.48 -6.31
N PHE A 165 3.61 -7.19 -5.38
CA PHE A 165 3.41 -5.85 -4.85
C PHE A 165 4.65 -5.34 -4.11
N GLY A 166 5.35 -6.17 -3.33
CA GLY A 166 6.64 -5.79 -2.72
C GLY A 166 7.72 -5.43 -3.74
N LEU A 167 7.84 -6.20 -4.82
CA LEU A 167 8.75 -5.89 -5.92
C LEU A 167 8.37 -4.58 -6.62
N GLN A 168 7.08 -4.30 -6.78
CA GLN A 168 6.57 -3.05 -7.33
C GLN A 168 6.94 -1.85 -6.43
N LEU A 169 6.74 -1.96 -5.12
CA LEU A 169 7.15 -0.92 -4.16
C LEU A 169 8.66 -0.62 -4.28
N ARG A 170 9.50 -1.66 -4.33
CA ARG A 170 10.95 -1.50 -4.47
C ARG A 170 11.32 -0.87 -5.82
N PHE A 171 10.73 -1.37 -6.90
CA PHE A 171 10.99 -0.90 -8.26
C PHE A 171 10.71 0.60 -8.39
N PHE A 172 9.56 1.05 -7.91
CA PHE A 172 9.16 2.45 -7.91
C PHE A 172 9.64 3.24 -6.68
N GLY A 173 10.54 2.71 -5.86
CA GLY A 173 11.07 3.41 -4.69
C GLY A 173 9.99 3.94 -3.72
N ILE A 174 8.85 3.26 -3.64
CA ILE A 174 7.73 3.63 -2.77
C ILE A 174 8.09 3.19 -1.35
N ARG A 175 8.04 4.13 -0.41
CA ARG A 175 8.34 3.94 1.01
C ARG A 175 7.06 3.58 1.74
N PRO A 176 6.89 2.31 2.18
CA PRO A 176 5.65 1.88 2.78
C PRO A 176 5.55 2.30 4.26
N VAL A 177 4.39 2.77 4.67
CA VAL A 177 3.97 2.90 6.07
C VAL A 177 2.83 1.93 6.26
N MET A 178 3.01 0.95 7.15
CA MET A 178 1.98 -0.03 7.48
C MET A 178 1.22 0.45 8.70
N MET A 179 -0.11 0.51 8.61
CA MET A 179 -0.96 0.90 9.74
C MET A 179 -1.86 -0.24 10.21
N VAL A 180 -1.89 -0.43 11.51
CA VAL A 180 -2.66 -1.47 12.19
C VAL A 180 -3.50 -0.88 13.30
N ARG A 181 -4.52 -1.63 13.72
CA ARG A 181 -5.39 -1.30 14.84
C ARG A 181 -5.90 -2.59 15.47
N ASN A 182 -6.30 -2.53 16.73
CA ASN A 182 -7.10 -3.59 17.32
C ASN A 182 -8.30 -3.94 16.41
N ILE A 183 -8.44 -5.21 16.05
CA ILE A 183 -9.42 -5.68 15.07
C ILE A 183 -10.84 -5.40 15.54
N PHE A 184 -11.15 -5.60 16.83
CA PHE A 184 -12.48 -5.38 17.37
C PHE A 184 -12.88 -3.90 17.30
N ASP A 185 -11.94 -3.00 17.62
CA ASP A 185 -12.17 -1.56 17.47
C ASP A 185 -12.35 -1.14 16.01
N ALA A 186 -11.59 -1.75 15.09
CA ALA A 186 -11.72 -1.50 13.66
C ALA A 186 -13.10 -1.93 13.13
N ILE A 187 -13.59 -3.10 13.54
CA ILE A 187 -14.92 -3.63 13.16
C ILE A 187 -16.03 -2.69 13.65
N VAL A 188 -16.02 -2.29 14.92
CA VAL A 188 -17.04 -1.36 15.45
C VAL A 188 -16.96 -0.01 14.73
N SER A 189 -15.76 0.48 14.43
CA SER A 189 -15.61 1.73 13.68
C SER A 189 -16.04 1.61 12.21
N MET A 190 -16.00 0.42 11.63
CA MET A 190 -16.48 0.12 10.28
C MET A 190 -18.01 0.10 10.27
N ASP A 191 -18.65 -0.56 11.25
CA ASP A 191 -20.11 -0.58 11.39
C ASP A 191 -20.69 0.83 11.41
N ASP A 192 -20.18 1.69 12.29
CA ASP A 192 -20.63 3.09 12.38
C ASP A 192 -20.56 3.82 11.04
N MET A 193 -19.48 3.61 10.28
CA MET A 193 -19.23 4.29 9.01
C MET A 193 -20.20 3.80 7.93
N ILE A 194 -20.39 2.49 7.81
CA ILE A 194 -21.28 1.89 6.82
C ILE A 194 -22.73 2.26 7.11
N VAL A 195 -23.15 2.22 8.38
CA VAL A 195 -24.49 2.64 8.79
C VAL A 195 -24.72 4.12 8.45
N ALA A 196 -23.73 4.99 8.69
CA ALA A 196 -23.83 6.40 8.35
C ALA A 196 -23.96 6.63 6.83
N TRP A 197 -23.15 5.96 6.02
CA TRP A 197 -23.19 6.06 4.56
C TRP A 197 -24.53 5.59 3.99
N ARG A 198 -25.00 4.42 4.41
CA ARG A 198 -26.24 3.84 3.89
C ARG A 198 -27.48 4.64 4.29
N LYS A 199 -27.48 5.31 5.46
CA LYS A 199 -28.53 6.26 5.84
C LYS A 199 -28.63 7.48 4.92
N THR A 200 -27.56 7.81 4.20
CA THR A 200 -27.55 8.89 3.21
C THR A 200 -27.87 8.41 1.78
N GLY A 201 -28.18 7.12 1.59
CA GLY A 201 -28.47 6.53 0.30
C GLY A 201 -27.24 6.17 -0.53
N ASP A 202 -26.04 6.22 0.06
CA ASP A 202 -24.81 5.77 -0.60
C ASP A 202 -24.67 4.24 -0.48
N TRP A 203 -25.19 3.56 -1.52
CA TRP A 203 -25.12 2.11 -1.67
C TRP A 203 -23.88 1.62 -2.41
N TRP A 204 -23.29 2.50 -3.23
CA TRP A 204 -22.17 2.18 -4.12
C TRP A 204 -20.80 2.27 -3.42
N GLY A 205 -20.76 2.93 -2.26
CA GLY A 205 -19.58 3.07 -1.41
C GLY A 205 -19.23 1.83 -0.58
N ASP A 206 -20.03 0.76 -0.58
CA ASP A 206 -19.75 -0.43 0.23
C ASP A 206 -18.66 -1.32 -0.40
N PRO A 207 -17.48 -1.47 0.25
CA PRO A 207 -16.40 -2.28 -0.28
C PRO A 207 -16.53 -3.79 0.02
N TYR A 208 -17.49 -4.23 0.85
CA TYR A 208 -17.56 -5.62 1.36
C TYR A 208 -18.79 -6.40 0.91
N SER A 209 -19.53 -5.91 -0.09
CA SER A 209 -20.73 -6.60 -0.64
C SER A 209 -21.73 -7.01 0.45
N LEU A 210 -21.99 -6.15 1.43
CA LEU A 210 -22.86 -6.47 2.56
C LEU A 210 -24.33 -6.54 2.14
N PRO A 211 -25.19 -7.29 2.85
CA PRO A 211 -26.62 -7.37 2.57
C PRO A 211 -27.24 -5.98 2.40
N LEU A 212 -28.16 -5.78 1.44
CA LEU A 212 -28.74 -4.45 1.18
C LEU A 212 -29.41 -3.84 2.43
N ASP A 213 -30.09 -4.65 3.22
CA ASP A 213 -30.71 -4.21 4.48
C ASP A 213 -29.70 -4.10 5.65
N TYR A 214 -28.38 -4.21 5.44
CA TYR A 214 -27.37 -4.24 6.53
C TYR A 214 -27.62 -3.18 7.60
N HIS A 215 -27.85 -1.93 7.21
CA HIS A 215 -28.02 -0.81 8.13
C HIS A 215 -29.31 -0.84 8.97
N GLU A 216 -30.28 -1.68 8.59
CA GLU A 216 -31.56 -1.89 9.27
C GLU A 216 -31.51 -3.10 10.22
N ARG A 217 -30.50 -3.98 10.08
CA ARG A 217 -30.32 -5.16 10.94
C ARG A 217 -29.92 -4.77 12.35
N GLU A 218 -30.25 -5.63 13.31
CA GLU A 218 -29.79 -5.52 14.70
C GLU A 218 -28.26 -5.43 14.80
N ARG A 219 -27.76 -4.66 15.77
CA ARG A 219 -26.33 -4.35 15.89
C ARG A 219 -25.46 -5.61 16.00
N ASP A 220 -25.87 -6.58 16.79
CA ASP A 220 -25.11 -7.81 17.00
C ASP A 220 -24.95 -8.60 15.69
N LEU A 221 -26.03 -8.68 14.89
CA LEU A 221 -25.98 -9.34 13.58
C LEU A 221 -25.07 -8.60 12.60
N ARG A 222 -25.10 -7.26 12.60
CA ARG A 222 -24.20 -6.44 11.78
C ARG A 222 -22.73 -6.67 12.11
N LEU A 223 -22.41 -6.68 13.41
CA LEU A 223 -21.05 -6.94 13.90
C LEU A 223 -20.60 -8.37 13.57
N ALA A 224 -21.48 -9.36 13.71
CA ALA A 224 -21.20 -10.74 13.34
C ALA A 224 -20.88 -10.88 11.83
N ILE A 225 -21.65 -10.21 10.96
CA ILE A 225 -21.38 -10.17 9.50
C ILE A 225 -20.00 -9.57 9.23
N LEU A 226 -19.65 -8.44 9.86
CA LEU A 226 -18.32 -7.85 9.69
C LEU A 226 -17.21 -8.73 10.24
N CYS A 227 -17.44 -9.48 11.33
CA CYS A 227 -16.47 -10.46 11.81
C CYS A 227 -16.23 -11.60 10.81
N GLN A 228 -17.19 -11.89 9.93
CA GLN A 228 -17.08 -12.93 8.91
C GLN A 228 -16.19 -12.56 7.74
N GLU A 229 -16.41 -11.38 7.16
CA GLU A 229 -15.69 -10.94 5.97
C GLU A 229 -14.53 -10.02 6.33
N PHE A 230 -14.83 -8.93 7.01
CA PHE A 230 -13.87 -7.86 7.31
C PHE A 230 -12.86 -8.27 8.39
N GLY A 231 -13.30 -8.96 9.45
CA GLY A 231 -12.41 -9.42 10.52
C GLY A 231 -11.32 -10.39 10.03
N ILE A 232 -11.69 -11.32 9.14
CA ILE A 232 -10.73 -12.25 8.53
C ILE A 232 -9.77 -11.51 7.59
N TRP A 233 -10.29 -10.58 6.79
CA TRP A 233 -9.44 -9.73 5.94
C TRP A 233 -8.41 -8.93 6.76
N LEU A 234 -8.78 -8.39 7.93
CA LEU A 234 -7.84 -7.68 8.81
C LEU A 234 -6.69 -8.58 9.30
N ILE A 235 -6.99 -9.83 9.64
CA ILE A 235 -5.96 -10.82 10.01
C ILE A 235 -5.04 -11.09 8.82
N ASN A 236 -5.62 -11.34 7.63
CA ASN A 236 -4.87 -11.59 6.40
C ASN A 236 -3.99 -10.41 5.97
N PHE A 237 -4.49 -9.19 6.12
CA PHE A 237 -3.73 -7.97 5.90
C PHE A 237 -2.48 -7.98 6.79
N HIS A 238 -2.64 -8.16 8.11
CA HIS A 238 -1.49 -8.15 9.01
C HIS A 238 -0.49 -9.26 8.68
N LEU A 239 -0.99 -10.48 8.51
CA LEU A 239 -0.18 -11.67 8.27
C LEU A 239 0.61 -11.55 6.96
N SER A 240 -0.03 -11.12 5.88
CA SER A 240 0.61 -10.97 4.57
C SER A 240 1.75 -9.96 4.62
N TRP A 241 1.56 -8.81 5.27
CA TRP A 241 2.60 -7.80 5.44
C TRP A 241 3.76 -8.29 6.31
N MET A 242 3.48 -9.06 7.38
CA MET A 242 4.53 -9.67 8.20
C MET A 242 5.34 -10.73 7.44
N ARG A 243 4.69 -11.50 6.55
CA ARG A 243 5.41 -12.39 5.63
C ARG A 243 6.32 -11.60 4.68
N GLY A 244 5.83 -10.49 4.12
CA GLY A 244 6.62 -9.59 3.28
C GLY A 244 7.87 -9.06 3.97
N LEU A 245 7.72 -8.63 5.23
CA LEU A 245 8.82 -8.18 6.07
C LEU A 245 9.84 -9.30 6.34
N ARG A 246 9.38 -10.51 6.73
CA ARG A 246 10.28 -11.66 6.97
C ARG A 246 11.05 -12.09 5.72
N LEU A 247 10.44 -11.94 4.54
CA LEU A 247 11.10 -12.20 3.25
C LEU A 247 12.07 -11.09 2.83
N GLY A 248 12.16 -9.99 3.57
CA GLY A 248 13.02 -8.85 3.22
C GLY A 248 12.57 -8.13 1.94
N LEU A 249 11.30 -8.29 1.53
CA LEU A 249 10.77 -7.65 0.34
C LEU A 249 10.36 -6.20 0.60
N VAL A 250 10.08 -5.87 1.86
CA VAL A 250 9.70 -4.53 2.32
C VAL A 250 10.25 -4.29 3.72
N ASP A 251 10.43 -3.01 4.06
CA ASP A 251 10.78 -2.54 5.39
C ASP A 251 9.89 -1.33 5.75
N PRO A 252 8.61 -1.55 6.11
CA PRO A 252 7.68 -0.47 6.35
C PRO A 252 7.85 0.14 7.74
N LEU A 253 7.56 1.45 7.86
CA LEU A 253 7.25 2.03 9.17
C LEU A 253 5.92 1.45 9.66
N VAL A 254 5.96 0.59 10.68
CA VAL A 254 4.74 0.00 11.26
C VAL A 254 4.20 0.89 12.38
N LEU A 255 3.02 1.47 12.17
CA LEU A 255 2.31 2.30 13.15
C LEU A 255 1.03 1.61 13.62
N SER A 256 0.79 1.63 14.92
CA SER A 256 -0.47 1.20 15.51
C SER A 256 -1.32 2.40 15.89
N TYR A 257 -2.64 2.23 15.81
CA TYR A 257 -3.57 3.25 16.27
C TYR A 257 -3.38 3.54 17.76
N GLU A 258 -3.27 2.49 18.57
CA GLU A 258 -3.24 2.54 20.02
C GLU A 258 -1.96 3.16 20.58
N GLU A 259 -0.80 2.83 20.00
CA GLU A 259 0.48 3.28 20.55
C GLU A 259 1.03 4.53 19.85
N ASP A 260 0.65 4.78 18.60
CA ASP A 260 1.20 5.88 17.82
C ASP A 260 0.16 6.96 17.57
N ILE A 261 -1.01 6.62 17.03
CA ILE A 261 -2.03 7.63 16.69
C ILE A 261 -2.65 8.26 17.94
N LEU A 262 -2.87 7.50 19.00
CA LEU A 262 -3.34 8.02 20.28
C LEU A 262 -2.24 8.67 21.13
N VAL A 263 -0.98 8.57 20.72
CA VAL A 263 0.18 9.14 21.43
C VAL A 263 0.92 10.11 20.49
N PRO A 264 0.41 11.35 20.31
CA PRO A 264 0.94 12.36 19.40
C PRO A 264 2.47 12.47 19.34
N ASP A 265 3.13 12.57 20.49
CA ASP A 265 4.58 12.77 20.55
C ASP A 265 5.34 11.56 19.99
N ARG A 266 4.84 10.35 20.23
CA ARG A 266 5.41 9.12 19.69
C ARG A 266 5.21 9.03 18.18
N PHE A 267 4.04 9.41 17.67
CA PHE A 267 3.82 9.51 16.22
C PHE A 267 4.78 10.50 15.58
N VAL A 268 4.90 11.71 16.12
CA VAL A 268 5.82 12.75 15.62
C VAL A 268 7.26 12.24 15.62
N ALA A 269 7.72 11.63 16.71
CA ALA A 269 9.09 11.12 16.83
C ALA A 269 9.38 10.04 15.78
N ARG A 270 8.53 9.01 15.69
CA ARG A 270 8.77 7.87 14.79
C ARG A 270 8.68 8.24 13.31
N VAL A 271 7.69 9.06 12.95
CA VAL A 271 7.53 9.54 11.56
C VAL A 271 8.68 10.48 11.20
N GLY A 272 9.06 11.40 12.10
CA GLY A 272 10.16 12.33 11.89
C GLY A 272 11.52 11.64 11.79
N GLU A 273 11.75 10.56 12.53
CA GLU A 273 12.96 9.73 12.42
C GLU A 273 12.97 8.93 11.11
N HIS A 274 11.89 8.20 10.82
CA HIS A 274 11.81 7.32 9.65
C HIS A 274 12.01 8.07 8.33
N PHE A 275 11.41 9.26 8.20
CA PHE A 275 11.58 10.09 6.99
C PHE A 275 12.74 11.08 7.11
N SER A 276 13.56 11.00 8.16
CA SER A 276 14.69 11.91 8.39
C SER A 276 14.30 13.38 8.24
N MET A 277 13.14 13.74 8.81
CA MET A 277 12.57 15.07 8.69
C MET A 277 13.46 16.12 9.36
N ASP A 278 13.63 17.26 8.70
CA ASP A 278 14.24 18.45 9.29
C ASP A 278 13.34 19.09 10.37
N ASP A 279 13.88 20.07 11.10
CA ASP A 279 13.14 20.72 12.20
C ASP A 279 11.87 21.42 11.71
N ALA A 280 11.90 22.06 10.54
CA ALA A 280 10.73 22.74 9.99
C ALA A 280 9.63 21.76 9.58
N GLN A 281 9.99 20.59 9.02
CA GLN A 281 9.08 19.50 8.71
C GLN A 281 8.48 18.89 9.97
N ARG A 282 9.29 18.68 11.02
CA ARG A 282 8.83 18.19 12.32
C ARG A 282 7.88 19.19 12.99
N ASP A 283 8.14 20.47 12.89
CA ASP A 283 7.25 21.51 13.43
C ASP A 283 5.92 21.57 12.69
N ARG A 284 5.91 21.42 11.36
CA ARG A 284 4.66 21.26 10.59
C ARG A 284 3.90 20.00 11.01
N LEU A 285 4.60 18.88 11.21
CA LEU A 285 3.99 17.63 11.68
C LEU A 285 3.34 17.82 13.06
N ARG A 286 4.06 18.40 14.03
CA ARG A 286 3.53 18.73 15.36
C ARG A 286 2.32 19.66 15.28
N GLY A 287 2.41 20.70 14.45
CA GLY A 287 1.32 21.65 14.24
C GLY A 287 0.05 20.97 13.73
N TYR A 288 0.17 20.08 12.74
CA TYR A 288 -0.97 19.32 12.23
C TYR A 288 -1.54 18.37 13.29
N VAL A 289 -0.69 17.64 14.00
CA VAL A 289 -1.12 16.68 15.04
C VAL A 289 -1.85 17.38 16.19
N ALA A 290 -1.43 18.59 16.57
CA ALA A 290 -2.08 19.38 17.62
C ALA A 290 -3.45 19.93 17.19
N ALA A 291 -3.64 20.22 15.90
CA ALA A 291 -4.87 20.78 15.36
C ALA A 291 -5.25 20.11 14.02
N PRO A 292 -5.65 18.83 14.04
CA PRO A 292 -5.94 18.10 12.82
C PRO A 292 -7.19 18.64 12.13
N ASP A 293 -7.17 18.69 10.80
CA ASP A 293 -8.35 19.02 10.02
C ASP A 293 -9.38 17.89 10.15
N ARG A 294 -10.47 18.17 10.89
CA ARG A 294 -11.55 17.21 11.15
C ARG A 294 -12.30 16.82 9.88
N ASN A 295 -12.36 17.70 8.88
CA ASN A 295 -13.04 17.43 7.62
C ASN A 295 -12.21 16.48 6.75
N ALA A 296 -10.88 16.65 6.75
CA ALA A 296 -9.97 15.78 6.01
C ALA A 296 -9.81 14.38 6.62
N THR A 297 -9.99 14.24 7.95
CA THR A 297 -9.64 13.02 8.68
C THR A 297 -10.79 12.04 8.92
N ARG A 298 -12.04 12.38 8.52
CA ARG A 298 -13.26 11.58 8.79
C ARG A 298 -13.29 11.08 10.25
N PHE A 299 -12.95 11.97 11.17
CA PHE A 299 -12.77 11.64 12.58
C PHE A 299 -14.12 11.24 13.21
N ASN A 300 -14.27 9.97 13.57
CA ASN A 300 -15.50 9.47 14.20
C ASN A 300 -15.49 9.79 15.70
N LYS A 301 -14.83 8.95 16.52
CA LYS A 301 -14.75 9.15 17.98
C LYS A 301 -13.33 9.26 18.52
N GLY A 302 -12.33 8.75 17.81
CA GLY A 302 -10.94 8.89 18.23
C GLY A 302 -10.52 8.05 19.43
N VAL A 303 -11.30 7.06 19.88
CA VAL A 303 -11.03 6.29 21.11
C VAL A 303 -10.72 4.81 20.84
N ALA A 304 -9.94 4.19 21.74
CA ALA A 304 -9.71 2.75 21.82
C ALA A 304 -10.69 2.07 22.80
N GLY A 305 -10.85 0.75 22.70
CA GLY A 305 -11.61 -0.08 23.63
C GLY A 305 -13.12 -0.19 23.34
N ARG A 306 -13.54 0.18 22.12
CA ARG A 306 -14.93 0.04 21.64
C ARG A 306 -15.27 -1.40 21.26
N GLY A 307 -14.27 -2.23 21.03
CA GLY A 307 -14.39 -3.64 20.66
C GLY A 307 -15.06 -4.53 21.70
N ASN A 308 -15.36 -4.01 22.89
CA ASN A 308 -16.17 -4.71 23.89
C ASN A 308 -17.62 -4.93 23.44
N ASP A 309 -18.08 -4.20 22.42
CA ASP A 309 -19.40 -4.40 21.80
C ASP A 309 -19.46 -5.64 20.90
N ILE A 310 -18.33 -6.26 20.54
CA ILE A 310 -18.33 -7.45 19.67
C ILE A 310 -18.86 -8.67 20.43
N PRO A 311 -19.82 -9.44 19.88
CA PRO A 311 -20.31 -10.66 20.51
C PRO A 311 -19.18 -11.63 20.85
N GLU A 312 -19.26 -12.26 22.03
CA GLU A 312 -18.18 -13.10 22.57
C GLU A 312 -17.83 -14.27 21.63
N ALA A 313 -18.83 -14.92 21.05
CA ALA A 313 -18.63 -16.01 20.09
C ALA A 313 -17.82 -15.56 18.87
N ASP A 314 -18.08 -14.35 18.35
CA ASP A 314 -17.36 -13.80 17.22
C ASP A 314 -15.93 -13.37 17.59
N ARG A 315 -15.72 -12.86 18.81
CA ARG A 315 -14.38 -12.57 19.35
C ARG A 315 -13.53 -13.83 19.40
N HIS A 316 -14.06 -14.90 20.00
CA HIS A 316 -13.36 -16.19 20.06
C HIS A 316 -13.07 -16.74 18.68
N ARG A 317 -14.04 -16.68 17.76
CA ARG A 317 -13.85 -17.15 16.38
C ARG A 317 -12.68 -16.46 15.67
N LEU A 318 -12.55 -15.14 15.80
CA LEU A 318 -11.45 -14.39 15.19
C LEU A 318 -10.10 -14.68 15.86
N ILE A 319 -10.08 -14.81 17.19
CA ILE A 319 -8.86 -15.18 17.93
C ILE A 319 -8.41 -16.59 17.54
N ASP A 320 -9.33 -17.56 17.49
CA ASP A 320 -9.04 -18.94 17.11
C ASP A 320 -8.59 -19.04 15.65
N HIS A 321 -9.17 -18.24 14.75
CA HIS A 321 -8.67 -18.14 13.39
C HIS A 321 -7.21 -17.63 13.34
N ALA A 322 -6.89 -16.57 14.09
CA ALA A 322 -5.52 -16.04 14.15
C ALA A 322 -4.54 -17.03 14.80
N ARG A 323 -4.98 -17.84 15.78
CA ARG A 323 -4.15 -18.87 16.43
C ARG A 323 -3.65 -19.94 15.47
N LEU A 324 -4.35 -20.17 14.34
CA LEU A 324 -3.84 -21.04 13.27
C LEU A 324 -2.50 -20.56 12.69
N PHE A 325 -2.18 -19.28 12.89
CA PHE A 325 -0.95 -18.62 12.44
C PHE A 325 -0.11 -18.10 13.62
N ALA A 326 -0.28 -18.65 14.83
CA ALA A 326 0.39 -18.16 16.04
C ALA A 326 1.92 -18.15 15.91
N ASP A 327 2.51 -19.17 15.27
CA ASP A 327 3.96 -19.27 15.05
C ASP A 327 4.50 -18.14 14.17
N GLU A 328 3.66 -17.61 13.27
CA GLU A 328 3.99 -16.48 12.44
C GLU A 328 3.76 -15.17 13.18
N LEU A 329 2.56 -14.97 13.73
CA LEU A 329 2.17 -13.72 14.38
C LEU A 329 3.01 -13.44 15.62
N GLY A 330 3.37 -14.48 16.37
CA GLY A 330 4.01 -14.39 17.68
C GLY A 330 3.18 -13.58 18.68
N ASN A 331 3.72 -13.39 19.89
CA ASN A 331 3.04 -12.63 20.94
C ASN A 331 2.80 -11.18 20.53
N VAL A 332 3.79 -10.54 19.88
CA VAL A 332 3.69 -9.13 19.45
C VAL A 332 2.57 -8.94 18.42
N GLY A 333 2.47 -9.82 17.42
CA GLY A 333 1.40 -9.76 16.42
C GLY A 333 0.03 -10.01 17.04
N MET A 334 -0.10 -11.03 17.89
CA MET A 334 -1.36 -11.31 18.60
C MET A 334 -1.79 -10.13 19.48
N THR A 335 -0.88 -9.56 20.28
CA THR A 335 -1.18 -8.41 21.14
C THR A 335 -1.56 -7.17 20.33
N ARG A 336 -0.92 -6.95 19.18
CA ARG A 336 -1.24 -5.84 18.29
C ARG A 336 -2.63 -5.97 17.65
N LEU A 337 -3.05 -7.19 17.30
CA LEU A 337 -4.35 -7.44 16.68
C LEU A 337 -5.50 -7.44 17.68
N PHE A 338 -5.30 -8.00 18.88
CA PHE A 338 -6.38 -8.27 19.82
C PHE A 338 -6.25 -7.57 21.17
N GLY A 339 -5.14 -6.88 21.43
CA GLY A 339 -4.81 -6.32 22.73
C GLY A 339 -4.21 -7.38 23.67
N ALA A 340 -4.16 -7.07 24.97
CA ALA A 340 -3.83 -8.09 25.97
C ALA A 340 -4.94 -9.15 25.99
N LEU A 341 -4.58 -10.40 25.68
CA LEU A 341 -5.46 -11.57 25.65
C LEU A 341 -5.44 -12.33 26.97
#